data_AF-A0A2W6SAK7-F1
#
_entry.id   AF-A0A2W6SAK7-F1
#
_cell.length_a   1.000
_cell.length_b   1.000
_cell.length_c   1.000
_cell.angle_alpha   90.00
_cell.angle_beta   90.00
_cell.angle_gamma   90.00
#
_symmetry.space_group_name_H-M   'P 1'
#
loop_
_entity.id
_entity.type
_entity.pdbx_description
1 polymer ?
#
loop_
_entity_poly.entity_id
_entity_poly.type
_entity_poly.pdbx_seq_one_letter_code
_entity_poly.pdbx_strand_id
1 'polypeptide(L)'
;MARLLLFNKPFGVLSQFTDRGSPTARSTLSDFIAVKGVYPAGRLDRDSEGLLLLCDDGRLQARIADPRFKLPKTYLVQVEGDPQEPELERLRQGVLLKDGMTLPADVSRIDAPDLWPRDPPIRQRKAIPDSWLRITIREGRNRQVRRMTAAVGLPTLRLVRWSIGDWTVAGIAPGQFQEFADFK
;
A
#
# COMPACT_ATOMS: atom_id res chain seq x y z
N MET A 1 -13.47 -2.79 23.96
CA MET A 1 -13.12 -3.56 22.75
C MET A 1 -12.35 -2.62 21.85
N ALA A 2 -11.20 -3.06 21.34
CA ALA A 2 -10.43 -2.25 20.40
C ALA A 2 -11.20 -2.14 19.08
N ARG A 3 -11.31 -0.93 18.53
CA ARG A 3 -11.89 -0.69 17.21
C ARG A 3 -10.83 -0.84 16.14
N LEU A 4 -11.18 -1.47 15.03
CA LEU A 4 -10.34 -1.55 13.85
C LEU A 4 -11.14 -1.10 12.62
N LEU A 5 -10.67 -0.05 11.95
CA LEU A 5 -11.22 0.44 10.70
C LEU A 5 -10.33 0.00 9.54
N LEU A 6 -10.94 -0.54 8.50
CA LEU A 6 -10.32 -0.85 7.21
C LEU A 6 -10.71 0.28 6.26
N PHE A 7 -9.77 1.18 5.99
CA PHE A 7 -10.00 2.33 5.12
C PHE A 7 -9.36 2.11 3.75
N ASN A 8 -10.12 2.32 2.68
CA ASN A 8 -9.56 2.39 1.34
C ASN A 8 -9.02 3.80 1.07
N LYS A 9 -7.74 4.03 1.38
CA LYS A 9 -7.10 5.34 1.25
C LYS A 9 -6.97 5.74 -0.23
N PRO A 10 -7.57 6.88 -0.66
CA PRO A 10 -7.35 7.40 -2.01
C PRO A 10 -5.91 7.84 -2.26
N PHE A 11 -5.56 7.98 -3.54
CA PHE A 11 -4.31 8.61 -3.96
C PHE A 11 -4.28 10.08 -3.50
N GLY A 12 -3.11 10.60 -3.16
CA GLY A 12 -2.93 12.00 -2.79
C GLY A 12 -3.23 12.31 -1.32
N VAL A 13 -3.82 11.38 -0.57
CA VAL A 13 -4.21 11.56 0.84
C VAL A 13 -3.07 11.15 1.78
N LEU A 14 -2.76 11.99 2.77
CA LEU A 14 -1.78 11.66 3.81
C LEU A 14 -2.34 10.66 4.85
N SER A 15 -1.52 9.72 5.32
CA SER A 15 -1.86 8.85 6.47
C SER A 15 -1.71 9.58 7.82
N GLN A 16 -2.42 10.68 8.00
CA GLN A 16 -2.51 11.44 9.25
C GLN A 16 -3.77 12.31 9.25
N PHE A 17 -4.25 12.71 10.43
CA PHE A 17 -5.44 13.56 10.58
C PHE A 17 -5.16 15.07 10.55
N THR A 18 -3.88 15.47 10.61
CA THR A 18 -3.48 16.89 10.63
C THR A 18 -2.36 17.15 9.63
N ASP A 19 -2.48 18.23 8.84
CA ASP A 19 -1.45 18.66 7.90
C ASP A 19 -0.62 19.81 8.47
N ARG A 20 0.24 19.51 9.46
CA ARG A 20 1.11 20.53 10.06
C ARG A 20 2.35 20.78 9.20
N GLY A 21 2.67 22.06 8.97
CA GLY A 21 3.96 22.48 8.39
C GLY A 21 4.05 22.48 6.86
N SER A 22 2.91 22.45 6.14
CA SER A 22 2.88 22.61 4.68
C SER A 22 2.37 23.99 4.29
N PRO A 23 3.02 24.71 3.36
CA PRO A 23 2.49 25.97 2.81
C PRO A 23 1.26 25.76 1.91
N THR A 24 1.00 24.52 1.48
CA THR A 24 -0.18 24.14 0.68
C THR A 24 -0.98 23.08 1.43
N ALA A 25 -2.30 23.23 1.48
CA ALA A 25 -3.19 22.27 2.13
C ALA A 25 -3.20 20.96 1.33
N ARG A 26 -2.89 19.85 2.01
CA ARG A 26 -2.95 18.50 1.45
C ARG A 26 -4.12 17.75 2.08
N SER A 27 -4.77 16.89 1.31
CA SER A 27 -5.85 16.06 1.82
C SER A 27 -5.34 15.09 2.90
N THR A 28 -6.16 14.91 3.94
CA THR A 28 -5.84 14.13 5.13
C THR A 28 -6.94 13.11 5.44
N LEU A 29 -6.72 12.28 6.45
CA LEU A 29 -7.74 11.32 6.91
C LEU A 29 -9.00 12.02 7.44
N SER A 30 -8.89 13.27 7.90
CA SER A 30 -10.03 14.05 8.40
C SER A 30 -11.07 14.37 7.33
N ASP A 31 -10.70 14.32 6.05
CA ASP A 31 -11.61 14.57 4.93
C ASP A 31 -12.56 13.39 4.68
N PHE A 32 -12.22 12.20 5.20
CA PHE A 32 -12.92 10.94 4.94
C PHE A 32 -13.43 10.25 6.20
N ILE A 33 -12.79 10.49 7.35
CA ILE A 33 -13.04 9.75 8.59
C ILE A 33 -13.45 10.73 9.69
N ALA A 34 -14.75 10.74 10.01
CA ALA A 34 -15.29 11.53 11.12
C ALA A 34 -15.02 10.89 12.50
N VAL A 35 -14.72 9.58 12.53
CA VAL A 35 -14.46 8.82 13.77
C VAL A 35 -13.28 9.41 14.52
N LYS A 36 -13.48 9.75 15.79
CA LYS A 36 -12.44 10.30 16.67
C LYS A 36 -11.70 9.19 17.40
N GLY A 37 -10.46 9.49 17.81
CA GLY A 37 -9.65 8.60 18.66
C GLY A 37 -9.02 7.41 17.94
N VAL A 38 -9.15 7.32 16.61
CA VAL A 38 -8.49 6.29 15.79
C VAL A 38 -7.22 6.83 15.14
N TYR A 39 -6.20 6.00 15.01
CA TYR A 39 -4.90 6.36 14.44
C TYR A 39 -4.41 5.28 13.47
N PRO A 40 -3.64 5.64 12.43
CA PRO A 40 -3.09 4.66 11.50
C PRO A 40 -2.24 3.58 12.18
N ALA A 41 -2.61 2.32 12.00
CA ALA A 41 -1.84 1.14 12.38
C ALA A 41 -0.88 0.77 11.24
N GLY A 42 0.18 1.55 11.13
CA GLY A 42 1.11 1.53 9.99
C GLY A 42 0.72 2.55 8.91
N ARG A 43 1.72 3.24 8.37
CA ARG A 43 1.49 4.30 7.38
C ARG A 43 1.35 3.73 5.97
N LEU A 44 0.70 4.49 5.09
CA LEU A 44 0.71 4.29 3.65
C LEU A 44 1.14 5.60 2.99
N ASP A 45 2.02 5.54 2.00
CA ASP A 45 2.53 6.76 1.39
C ASP A 45 1.40 7.56 0.72
N ARG A 46 1.57 8.88 0.64
CA ARG A 46 0.60 9.80 0.02
C ARG A 46 0.25 9.37 -1.41
N ASP A 47 1.25 8.94 -2.16
CA ASP A 47 1.14 8.54 -3.56
C ASP A 47 0.77 7.06 -3.74
N SER A 48 0.42 6.36 -2.67
CA SER A 48 -0.10 4.99 -2.71
C SER A 48 -1.58 4.97 -2.35
N GLU A 49 -2.27 3.90 -2.75
CA GLU A 49 -3.72 3.71 -2.59
C GLU A 49 -4.01 2.42 -1.80
N GLY A 50 -5.26 2.24 -1.37
CA GLY A 50 -5.74 0.97 -0.82
C GLY A 50 -5.71 0.93 0.70
N LEU A 51 -5.61 -0.29 1.23
CA LEU A 51 -5.85 -0.60 2.64
C LEU A 51 -4.96 0.21 3.58
N LEU A 52 -5.58 1.01 4.42
CA LEU A 52 -5.01 1.62 5.61
C LEU A 52 -5.82 1.16 6.83
N LEU A 53 -5.15 0.53 7.78
CA LEU A 53 -5.77 0.15 9.03
C LEU A 53 -5.72 1.32 10.01
N LEU A 54 -6.81 1.58 10.72
CA LEU A 54 -6.84 2.54 11.82
C LEU A 54 -7.40 1.86 13.07
N CYS A 55 -6.82 2.12 14.23
CA CYS A 55 -7.33 1.61 15.50
C CYS A 55 -7.25 2.65 16.62
N ASP A 56 -8.05 2.45 17.66
CA ASP A 56 -8.08 3.29 18.86
C ASP A 56 -7.16 2.76 19.99
N ASP A 57 -6.65 1.54 19.86
CA ASP A 57 -5.77 0.90 20.83
C ASP A 57 -4.30 0.96 20.38
N GLY A 58 -3.45 1.59 21.19
CA GLY A 58 -2.01 1.73 20.90
C GLY A 58 -1.22 0.41 20.95
N ARG A 59 -1.66 -0.59 21.73
CA ARG A 59 -1.04 -1.93 21.73
C ARG A 59 -1.37 -2.67 20.45
N LEU A 60 -2.60 -2.56 19.96
CA LEU A 60 -2.99 -3.10 18.66
C LEU A 60 -2.24 -2.40 17.53
N GLN A 61 -2.14 -1.07 17.59
CA GLN A 61 -1.37 -0.27 16.64
C GLN A 61 0.09 -0.75 16.59
N ALA A 62 0.71 -0.93 17.75
CA ALA A 62 2.06 -1.47 17.86
C ALA A 62 2.14 -2.88 17.29
N ARG A 63 1.20 -3.78 17.59
CA ARG A 63 1.21 -5.15 17.05
C ARG A 63 1.09 -5.21 15.53
N ILE A 64 0.25 -4.37 14.93
CA ILE A 64 0.09 -4.32 13.48
C ILE A 64 1.31 -3.67 12.80
N ALA A 65 1.86 -2.61 13.41
CA ALA A 65 2.97 -1.84 12.84
C ALA A 65 4.36 -2.43 13.15
N ASP A 66 4.49 -3.25 14.19
CA ASP A 66 5.78 -3.74 14.66
C ASP A 66 6.36 -4.74 13.64
N PRO A 67 7.58 -4.45 13.12
CA PRO A 67 8.25 -5.30 12.14
C PRO A 67 8.41 -6.76 12.57
N ARG A 68 8.36 -7.06 13.88
CA ARG A 68 8.45 -8.42 14.43
C ARG A 68 7.29 -9.32 14.01
N PHE A 69 6.09 -8.77 13.85
CA PHE A 69 4.91 -9.58 13.48
C PHE A 69 4.87 -9.93 12.00
N LYS A 70 5.68 -9.26 11.16
CA LYS A 70 5.92 -9.60 9.74
C LYS A 70 4.64 -9.93 8.96
N LEU A 71 3.54 -9.23 9.28
CA LEU A 71 2.25 -9.45 8.62
C LEU A 71 2.46 -9.27 7.11
N PRO A 72 2.03 -10.26 6.30
CA PRO A 72 2.17 -10.19 4.86
C PRO A 72 1.35 -9.02 4.33
N LYS A 73 1.94 -8.24 3.45
CA LYS A 73 1.28 -7.11 2.80
C LYS A 73 1.28 -7.37 1.31
N THR A 74 0.09 -7.53 0.76
CA THR A 74 -0.10 -7.78 -0.66
C THR A 74 -0.39 -6.47 -1.36
N TYR A 75 0.33 -6.21 -2.45
CA TYR A 75 0.19 -5.04 -3.28
C TYR A 75 -0.18 -5.45 -4.69
N LEU A 76 -1.10 -4.70 -5.30
CA LEU A 76 -1.32 -4.69 -6.75
C LEU A 76 -0.51 -3.51 -7.30
N VAL A 77 0.42 -3.81 -8.18
CA VAL A 77 1.47 -2.89 -8.63
C VAL A 77 1.40 -2.79 -10.13
N GLN A 78 1.07 -1.61 -10.64
CA GLN A 78 1.23 -1.32 -12.05
C GLN A 78 2.64 -0.79 -12.29
N VAL A 79 3.36 -1.37 -13.23
CA VAL A 79 4.73 -1.01 -13.60
C VAL A 79 4.82 -0.62 -15.07
N GLU A 80 5.76 0.26 -15.43
CA GLU A 80 6.13 0.44 -16.85
C GLU A 80 6.83 -0.82 -17.36
N GLY A 81 6.59 -1.18 -18.61
CA GLY A 81 7.21 -2.30 -19.30
C GLY A 81 6.40 -3.59 -19.27
N ASP A 82 7.01 -4.64 -19.80
CA ASP A 82 6.48 -6.01 -19.83
C ASP A 82 7.44 -6.91 -19.02
N PRO A 83 7.17 -7.14 -17.73
CA PRO A 83 8.02 -7.94 -16.84
C PRO A 83 8.23 -9.35 -17.41
N GLN A 84 9.50 -9.77 -17.55
CA GLN A 84 9.84 -11.13 -17.94
C GLN A 84 10.28 -11.94 -16.71
N GLU A 85 10.38 -13.25 -16.88
CA GLU A 85 10.70 -14.17 -15.77
C GLU A 85 12.00 -13.82 -15.03
N PRO A 86 13.10 -13.36 -15.68
CA PRO A 86 14.30 -12.93 -14.98
C PRO A 86 14.09 -11.77 -14.01
N GLU A 87 13.28 -10.76 -14.36
CA GLU A 87 12.96 -9.66 -13.45
C GLU A 87 12.09 -10.12 -12.29
N LEU A 88 11.09 -10.97 -12.57
CA LEU A 88 10.21 -11.53 -11.53
C LEU A 88 11.02 -12.37 -10.53
N GLU A 89 11.91 -13.21 -11.01
CA GLU A 89 12.72 -14.09 -10.16
C GLU A 89 13.68 -13.28 -9.27
N ARG A 90 14.29 -12.22 -9.81
CA ARG A 90 15.09 -11.28 -8.99
C ARG A 90 14.25 -10.64 -7.88
N LEU A 91 13.00 -10.27 -8.15
CA LEU A 91 12.11 -9.73 -7.12
C LEU A 91 11.75 -10.80 -6.08
N ARG A 92 11.52 -12.05 -6.49
CA ARG A 92 11.19 -13.16 -5.57
C ARG A 92 12.33 -13.52 -4.63
N GLN A 93 13.55 -13.61 -5.16
CA GLN A 93 14.76 -13.91 -4.38
C GLN A 93 15.17 -12.76 -3.46
N GLY A 94 14.83 -11.53 -3.85
CA GLY A 94 15.18 -10.31 -3.15
C GLY A 94 16.26 -9.53 -3.89
N VAL A 95 16.21 -8.20 -3.73
CA VAL A 95 17.07 -7.26 -4.45
C VAL A 95 17.88 -6.40 -3.48
N LEU A 96 19.08 -6.00 -3.90
CA LEU A 96 19.91 -5.07 -3.14
C LEU A 96 19.36 -3.65 -3.27
N LEU A 97 18.95 -3.06 -2.16
CA LEU A 97 18.58 -1.64 -2.06
C LEU A 97 19.64 -0.87 -1.25
N LYS A 98 19.54 0.47 -1.22
CA LYS A 98 20.48 1.33 -0.49
C LYS A 98 20.61 1.00 1.01
N ASP A 99 19.54 0.49 1.61
CA ASP A 99 19.43 0.08 3.01
C ASP A 99 19.59 -1.45 3.20
N GLY A 100 20.19 -2.15 2.22
CA GLY A 100 20.52 -3.58 2.28
C GLY A 100 19.66 -4.48 1.38
N MET A 101 19.90 -5.79 1.45
CA MET A 101 19.09 -6.79 0.73
C MET A 101 17.64 -6.81 1.24
N THR A 102 16.66 -6.98 0.35
CA THR A 102 15.28 -7.30 0.75
C THR A 102 15.17 -8.77 1.15
N LEU A 103 14.18 -9.09 1.95
CA LEU A 103 13.74 -10.47 2.15
C LEU A 103 13.13 -11.01 0.84
N PRO A 104 13.04 -12.34 0.70
CA PRO A 104 12.27 -12.96 -0.36
C PRO A 104 10.81 -12.48 -0.35
N ALA A 105 10.22 -12.38 -1.53
CA ALA A 105 8.85 -11.92 -1.75
C ALA A 105 8.10 -12.91 -2.63
N ASP A 106 6.77 -12.94 -2.50
CA ASP A 106 5.93 -13.62 -3.49
C ASP A 106 5.55 -12.60 -4.56
N VAL A 107 5.83 -12.95 -5.81
CA VAL A 107 5.71 -12.06 -6.97
C VAL A 107 5.13 -12.85 -8.14
N SER A 108 4.01 -12.37 -8.66
CA SER A 108 3.37 -12.91 -9.85
C SER A 108 2.88 -11.81 -10.76
N ARG A 109 2.93 -12.05 -12.07
CA ARG A 109 2.19 -11.25 -13.05
C ARG A 109 0.71 -11.57 -12.91
N ILE A 110 -0.13 -10.55 -13.05
CA ILE A 110 -1.59 -10.67 -13.03
C ILE A 110 -2.19 -9.87 -14.19
N ASP A 111 -3.41 -10.22 -14.56
CA ASP A 111 -4.22 -9.36 -15.44
C ASP A 111 -4.52 -8.03 -14.75
N ALA A 112 -4.88 -7.03 -15.55
CA ALA A 112 -5.31 -5.74 -15.04
C ALA A 112 -6.51 -5.94 -14.10
N PRO A 113 -6.37 -5.62 -12.79
CA PRO A 113 -7.45 -5.79 -11.84
C PRO A 113 -8.54 -4.74 -12.07
N ASP A 114 -9.79 -5.11 -11.80
CA ASP A 114 -10.91 -4.18 -11.75
C ASP A 114 -10.78 -3.29 -10.51
N LEU A 115 -10.10 -2.16 -10.68
CA LEU A 115 -9.88 -1.16 -9.66
C LEU A 115 -10.65 0.11 -10.00
N TRP A 116 -11.01 0.83 -8.94
CA TRP A 116 -11.52 2.19 -9.07
C TRP A 116 -10.58 3.10 -9.90
N PRO A 117 -11.14 4.13 -10.56
CA PRO A 117 -10.33 5.13 -11.26
C PRO A 117 -9.42 5.87 -10.27
N ARG A 118 -8.21 6.20 -10.73
CA ARG A 118 -7.26 7.02 -9.96
C ARG A 118 -7.39 8.48 -10.37
N ASP A 119 -7.39 9.38 -9.39
CA ASP A 119 -7.33 10.83 -9.61
C ASP A 119 -6.05 11.43 -8.97
N PRO A 120 -5.19 12.11 -9.75
CA PRO A 120 -5.20 12.18 -11.22
C PRO A 120 -4.96 10.79 -11.85
N PRO A 121 -5.33 10.56 -13.12
CA PRO A 121 -5.04 9.29 -13.80
C PRO A 121 -3.53 9.03 -13.89
N ILE A 122 -3.13 7.77 -14.01
CA ILE A 122 -1.71 7.43 -14.28
C ILE A 122 -1.26 8.11 -15.58
N ARG A 123 0.00 8.56 -15.62
CA ARG A 123 0.56 9.12 -16.84
C ARG A 123 0.88 7.97 -17.79
N GLN A 124 0.03 7.77 -18.80
CA GLN A 124 0.28 6.77 -19.84
C GLN A 124 1.22 7.32 -20.90
N ARG A 125 2.20 6.51 -21.30
CA ARG A 125 3.08 6.79 -22.44
C ARG A 125 2.70 5.82 -23.54
N LYS A 126 2.06 6.30 -24.62
CA LYS A 126 1.52 5.44 -25.70
C LYS A 126 2.53 4.43 -26.27
N ALA A 127 3.83 4.74 -26.25
CA ALA A 127 4.89 3.90 -26.78
C ALA A 127 5.46 2.88 -25.78
N ILE A 128 5.10 2.94 -24.50
CA ILE A 128 5.63 2.06 -23.46
C ILE A 128 4.46 1.29 -22.86
N PRO A 129 4.44 -0.06 -22.93
CA PRO A 129 3.40 -0.85 -22.30
C PRO A 129 3.44 -0.69 -20.77
N ASP A 130 2.35 -1.03 -20.11
CA ASP A 130 2.33 -1.22 -18.67
C ASP A 130 1.77 -2.61 -18.32
N SER A 131 2.16 -3.10 -17.15
CA SER A 131 1.80 -4.44 -16.68
C SER A 131 1.46 -4.42 -15.20
N TRP A 132 0.71 -5.42 -14.76
CA TRP A 132 0.33 -5.57 -13.37
C TRP A 132 1.05 -6.75 -12.70
N LEU A 133 1.53 -6.49 -11.49
CA LEU A 133 2.14 -7.46 -10.61
C LEU A 133 1.35 -7.53 -9.29
N ARG A 134 1.22 -8.74 -8.75
CA ARG A 134 0.91 -8.97 -7.34
C ARG A 134 2.21 -9.20 -6.60
N ILE A 135 2.49 -8.36 -5.59
CA ILE A 135 3.70 -8.45 -4.77
C ILE A 135 3.31 -8.56 -3.30
N THR A 136 3.73 -9.65 -2.64
CA THR A 136 3.53 -9.86 -1.22
C THR A 136 4.86 -9.81 -0.48
N ILE A 137 5.01 -8.85 0.43
CA ILE A 137 6.21 -8.70 1.28
C ILE A 137 5.88 -8.85 2.76
N ARG A 138 6.86 -9.28 3.54
CA ARG A 138 6.77 -9.46 5.02
C ARG A 138 7.60 -8.44 5.80
N GLU A 139 8.04 -7.39 5.13
CA GLU A 139 8.75 -6.24 5.68
C GLU A 139 7.98 -4.95 5.37
N GLY A 140 8.58 -3.79 5.67
CA GLY A 140 7.92 -2.49 5.60
C GLY A 140 8.89 -1.33 5.49
N ARG A 141 9.95 -1.48 4.70
CA ARG A 141 10.95 -0.41 4.52
C ARG A 141 10.37 0.76 3.75
N ASN A 142 10.97 1.94 3.90
CA ASN A 142 10.50 3.15 3.21
C ASN A 142 10.38 2.90 1.70
N ARG A 143 9.19 3.14 1.13
CA ARG A 143 8.90 3.00 -0.32
C ARG A 143 9.34 1.67 -0.94
N GLN A 144 9.39 0.60 -0.16
CA GLN A 144 10.11 -0.62 -0.52
C GLN A 144 9.68 -1.19 -1.88
N VAL A 145 8.39 -1.43 -2.09
CA VAL A 145 7.88 -2.03 -3.35
C VAL A 145 8.31 -1.21 -4.57
N ARG A 146 8.20 0.12 -4.51
CA ARG A 146 8.62 1.01 -5.61
C ARG A 146 10.12 0.92 -5.89
N ARG A 147 10.92 0.81 -4.83
CA ARG A 147 12.38 0.66 -4.96
C ARG A 147 12.76 -0.72 -5.49
N MET A 148 12.03 -1.76 -5.09
CA MET A 148 12.21 -3.11 -5.61
C MET A 148 11.94 -3.18 -7.10
N THR A 149 10.77 -2.72 -7.57
CA THR A 149 10.45 -2.80 -9.00
C THR A 149 11.38 -1.92 -9.84
N ALA A 150 11.78 -0.74 -9.35
CA ALA A 150 12.77 0.10 -10.02
C ALA A 150 14.15 -0.56 -10.13
N ALA A 151 14.60 -1.33 -9.12
CA ALA A 151 15.89 -2.02 -9.12
C ALA A 151 16.00 -3.15 -10.16
N VAL A 152 14.85 -3.63 -10.67
CA VAL A 152 14.78 -4.60 -11.78
C VAL A 152 14.38 -3.95 -13.10
N GLY A 153 14.35 -2.61 -13.19
CA GLY A 153 14.04 -1.89 -14.43
C GLY A 153 12.55 -1.68 -14.72
N LEU A 154 11.67 -1.94 -13.74
CA LEU A 154 10.21 -1.88 -13.87
C LEU A 154 9.63 -0.80 -12.95
N PRO A 155 9.79 0.50 -13.24
CA PRO A 155 9.36 1.56 -12.32
C PRO A 155 7.84 1.51 -12.06
N THR A 156 7.45 1.65 -10.80
CA THR A 156 6.03 1.60 -10.38
C THR A 156 5.27 2.85 -10.83
N LEU A 157 4.18 2.66 -11.57
CA LEU A 157 3.19 3.67 -11.95
C LEU A 157 2.09 3.85 -10.91
N ARG A 158 1.51 2.74 -10.44
CA ARG A 158 0.41 2.70 -9.47
C ARG A 158 0.67 1.64 -8.41
N LEU A 159 0.37 1.95 -7.16
CA LEU A 159 0.61 1.06 -6.03
C LEU A 159 -0.62 1.02 -5.13
N VAL A 160 -1.30 -0.11 -5.10
CA VAL A 160 -2.48 -0.34 -4.28
C VAL A 160 -2.16 -1.42 -3.25
N ARG A 161 -2.16 -1.09 -1.96
CA ARG A 161 -2.07 -2.10 -0.90
C ARG A 161 -3.42 -2.80 -0.81
N TRP A 162 -3.49 -4.05 -1.24
CA TRP A 162 -4.73 -4.81 -1.28
C TRP A 162 -5.06 -5.42 0.09
N SER A 163 -4.06 -6.01 0.75
CA SER A 163 -4.26 -6.66 2.05
C SER A 163 -3.09 -6.49 3.02
N ILE A 164 -3.39 -6.66 4.30
CA ILE A 164 -2.43 -6.78 5.41
C ILE A 164 -2.91 -7.95 6.26
N GLY A 165 -2.16 -9.05 6.32
CA GLY A 165 -2.62 -10.27 6.99
C GLY A 165 -3.99 -10.70 6.45
N ASP A 166 -4.95 -10.88 7.35
CA ASP A 166 -6.30 -11.33 7.03
C ASP A 166 -7.25 -10.18 6.61
N TRP A 167 -6.79 -8.93 6.67
CA TRP A 167 -7.59 -7.76 6.29
C TRP A 167 -7.38 -7.37 4.84
N THR A 168 -8.46 -7.08 4.13
CA THR A 168 -8.46 -6.73 2.71
C THR A 168 -9.30 -5.47 2.45
N VAL A 169 -8.93 -4.71 1.41
CA VAL A 169 -9.72 -3.58 0.92
C VAL A 169 -10.87 -4.01 -0.01
N ALA A 170 -10.96 -5.31 -0.33
CA ALA A 170 -12.02 -5.84 -1.19
C ALA A 170 -13.41 -5.43 -0.67
N GLY A 171 -14.26 -4.93 -1.57
CA GLY A 171 -15.61 -4.47 -1.23
C GLY A 171 -15.68 -3.09 -0.57
N ILE A 172 -14.54 -2.40 -0.37
CA ILE A 172 -14.50 -1.05 0.20
C ILE A 172 -14.16 -0.05 -0.90
N ALA A 173 -15.11 0.83 -1.24
CA ALA A 173 -14.89 1.87 -2.24
C ALA A 173 -13.84 2.91 -1.77
N PRO A 174 -13.12 3.61 -2.68
CA PRO A 174 -12.16 4.63 -2.31
C PRO A 174 -12.76 5.71 -1.42
N GLY A 175 -12.03 6.10 -0.38
CA GLY A 175 -12.50 7.11 0.56
C GLY A 175 -13.54 6.60 1.54
N GLN A 176 -13.95 5.32 1.44
CA GLN A 176 -14.83 4.67 2.41
C GLN A 176 -14.03 3.79 3.36
N PHE A 177 -14.60 3.52 4.54
CA PHE A 177 -14.07 2.57 5.50
C PHE A 177 -15.16 1.65 6.01
N GLN A 178 -14.74 0.49 6.53
CA GLN A 178 -15.60 -0.43 7.28
C GLN A 178 -14.99 -0.69 8.65
N GLU A 179 -15.84 -0.89 9.66
CA GLU A 179 -15.39 -1.33 10.98
C GLU A 179 -15.37 -2.86 11.02
N PHE A 180 -14.25 -3.42 11.47
CA PHE A 180 -14.06 -4.86 11.62
C PHE A 180 -14.44 -5.26 13.05
N ALA A 181 -15.57 -5.97 13.18
CA ALA A 181 -16.18 -6.27 14.48
C ALA A 181 -15.51 -7.42 15.27
N ASP A 182 -14.74 -8.28 14.61
CA ASP A 182 -14.22 -9.52 15.22
C ASP A 182 -12.79 -9.37 15.76
N PHE A 183 -12.62 -8.48 16.74
CA PHE A 183 -11.41 -8.45 17.58
C PHE A 183 -11.75 -9.02 18.97
N LYS A 184 -11.64 -10.35 19.11
CA LYS A 184 -11.63 -11.02 20.42
C LYS A 184 -10.20 -11.11 20.97
#